data_AF-A0A9D6VXF7-F1
#
_entry.id   AF-A0A9D6VXF7-F1
#
_cell.length_a   1.000
_cell.length_b   1.000
_cell.length_c   1.000
_cell.angle_alpha   90.00
_cell.angle_beta   90.00
_cell.angle_gamma   90.00
#
_symmetry.space_group_name_H-M   'P 1'
#
loop_
_entity.id
_entity.type
_entity.pdbx_description
1 polymer ?
#
loop_
_entity_poly.entity_id
_entity_poly.type
_entity_poly.pdbx_seq_one_letter_code
_entity_poly.pdbx_strand_id
1 'polypeptide(L)'
;MHSERPNPTQQPAEQPDGKAENANLRRALRLSREMLALADEGERDHADSSCAILYGTLRDMAYKLRRHAEDECEKHRRAGKWD
;
A
#
# COMPACT_ATOMS: atom_id res chain seq x y z
N MET A 1 52.81 7.28 13.95
CA MET A 1 51.95 8.27 13.28
C MET A 1 50.56 7.68 13.20
N HIS A 2 49.63 8.20 14.00
CA HIS A 2 48.28 7.64 14.10
C HIS A 2 47.53 8.01 12.82
N SER A 3 47.17 7.01 12.01
CA SER A 3 46.29 7.20 10.86
C SER A 3 44.86 7.27 11.39
N GLU A 4 44.36 8.49 11.54
CA GLU A 4 42.94 8.72 11.80
C GLU A 4 42.15 8.28 10.57
N ARG A 5 41.40 7.18 10.71
CA ARG A 5 40.41 6.79 9.71
C ARG A 5 39.26 7.79 9.82
N PRO A 6 38.82 8.43 8.72
CA PRO A 6 37.62 9.24 8.79
C PRO A 6 36.39 8.35 9.05
N ASN A 7 35.57 8.82 9.98
CA ASN A 7 34.35 8.22 10.50
C ASN A 7 33.26 8.13 9.40
N PRO A 8 32.65 6.95 9.14
CA PRO A 8 31.54 6.83 8.20
C PRO A 8 30.21 7.20 8.88
N THR A 9 30.13 8.41 9.44
CA THR A 9 28.87 8.97 9.96
C THR A 9 28.55 10.23 9.17
N GLN A 10 28.03 10.04 7.95
CA GLN A 10 27.29 11.05 7.19
C GLN A 10 26.77 10.41 5.89
N GLN A 11 25.92 9.39 6.01
CA GLN A 11 24.88 9.20 4.98
C GLN A 11 23.77 10.20 5.32
N PRO A 12 23.50 11.21 4.49
CA PRO A 12 22.34 12.06 4.69
C PRO A 12 21.10 11.17 4.57
N ALA A 13 20.24 11.19 5.57
CA ALA A 13 18.95 10.56 5.54
C ALA A 13 18.20 11.03 4.29
N GLU A 14 18.10 10.16 3.28
CA GLU A 14 17.14 10.30 2.19
C GLU A 14 15.75 10.28 2.84
N GLN A 15 15.24 11.47 3.16
CA GLN A 15 13.85 11.62 3.56
C GLN A 15 13.03 11.31 2.31
N PRO A 16 12.19 10.26 2.31
CA PRO A 16 11.32 10.00 1.17
C PRO A 16 10.41 11.21 1.01
N ASP A 17 10.45 11.83 -0.17
CA ASP A 17 9.52 12.89 -0.55
C ASP A 17 8.11 12.40 -0.23
N GLY A 18 7.38 13.09 0.67
CA GLY A 18 6.01 12.69 1.07
C GLY A 18 5.07 12.48 -0.13
N LYS A 19 5.40 13.08 -1.28
CA LYS A 19 4.76 12.88 -2.58
C LYS A 19 4.84 11.43 -3.08
N ALA A 20 5.96 10.75 -2.91
CA ALA A 20 6.14 9.34 -3.30
C ALA A 20 5.30 8.40 -2.42
N GLU A 21 5.26 8.66 -1.11
CA GLU A 21 4.43 7.92 -0.17
C GLU A 21 2.93 8.10 -0.47
N ASN A 22 2.49 9.35 -0.69
CA ASN A 22 1.11 9.66 -1.08
C ASN A 22 0.74 8.99 -2.41
N ALA A 23 1.67 8.93 -3.39
CA ALA A 23 1.46 8.24 -4.65
C ALA A 23 1.28 6.72 -4.47
N ASN A 24 2.04 6.10 -3.56
CA ASN A 24 1.90 4.69 -3.21
C ASN A 24 0.56 4.41 -2.53
N LEU A 25 0.10 5.28 -1.62
CA LEU A 25 -1.24 5.15 -1.02
C LEU A 25 -2.36 5.25 -2.07
N ARG A 26 -2.26 6.20 -3.00
CA ARG A 26 -3.20 6.29 -4.14
C ARG A 26 -3.18 5.02 -5.00
N ARG A 27 -2.00 4.41 -5.19
CA ARG A 27 -1.86 3.15 -5.93
C ARG A 27 -2.48 1.98 -5.17
N ALA A 28 -2.29 1.89 -3.86
CA ALA A 28 -2.94 0.88 -3.02
C ALA A 28 -4.47 0.99 -3.08
N LEU A 29 -5.03 2.21 -3.07
CA LEU A 29 -6.46 2.44 -3.25
C LEU A 29 -6.96 1.97 -4.62
N ARG A 30 -6.22 2.24 -5.71
CA ARG A 30 -6.57 1.72 -7.04
C ARG A 30 -6.53 0.20 -7.09
N LEU A 31 -5.46 -0.40 -6.57
CA LEU A 31 -5.32 -1.85 -6.50
C LEU A 31 -6.48 -2.49 -5.73
N SER A 32 -6.91 -1.89 -4.61
CA SER A 32 -8.07 -2.43 -3.87
C SER A 32 -9.36 -2.44 -4.70
N ARG A 33 -9.55 -1.49 -5.62
CA ARG A 33 -10.70 -1.46 -6.53
C ARG A 33 -10.59 -2.53 -7.62
N GLU A 34 -9.39 -2.71 -8.17
CA GLU A 34 -9.11 -3.77 -9.14
C GLU A 34 -9.33 -5.16 -8.51
N MET A 35 -8.92 -5.35 -7.25
CA MET A 35 -9.17 -6.58 -6.50
C MET A 35 -10.67 -6.84 -6.30
N LEU A 36 -11.47 -5.81 -5.98
CA LEU A 36 -12.92 -5.95 -5.85
C LEU A 36 -13.57 -6.33 -7.19
N ALA A 37 -13.20 -5.65 -8.27
CA ALA A 37 -13.72 -5.97 -9.60
C ALA A 37 -13.41 -7.42 -10.00
N LEU A 38 -12.17 -7.87 -9.78
CA LEU A 38 -11.75 -9.24 -10.05
C LEU A 38 -12.49 -10.26 -9.16
N ALA A 39 -12.75 -9.92 -7.89
CA ALA A 39 -13.52 -10.79 -7.01
C ALA A 39 -14.97 -10.93 -7.46
N ASP A 40 -15.58 -9.84 -7.94
CA ASP A 40 -16.96 -9.84 -8.43
C ASP A 40 -17.09 -10.57 -9.79
N GLU A 41 -16.11 -10.42 -10.67
CA GLU A 41 -16.00 -11.22 -11.90
C GLU A 41 -15.83 -12.70 -11.59
N GLY A 42 -14.90 -13.03 -10.69
CA GLY A 42 -14.62 -14.39 -10.27
C GLY A 42 -15.80 -15.09 -9.60
N GLU A 43 -16.58 -14.37 -8.77
CA GLU A 43 -17.82 -14.88 -8.18
C GLU A 43 -18.88 -15.19 -9.25
N ARG A 44 -19.01 -14.33 -10.26
CA ARG A 44 -19.98 -14.55 -11.36
C ARG A 44 -19.64 -15.75 -12.22
N ASP A 45 -18.34 -15.98 -12.46
CA ASP A 45 -17.87 -16.93 -13.46
C ASP A 45 -17.38 -18.27 -12.86
N HIS A 46 -17.52 -18.48 -11.53
CA HIS A 46 -16.99 -19.67 -10.88
C HIS A 46 -17.78 -20.96 -11.22
N ALA A 47 -17.06 -22.06 -11.43
CA ALA A 47 -17.63 -23.40 -11.65
C ALA A 47 -17.53 -24.32 -10.41
N ASP A 48 -16.65 -24.00 -9.46
CA ASP A 48 -16.39 -24.81 -8.26
C ASP A 48 -16.29 -23.95 -6.99
N SER A 49 -16.66 -24.56 -5.87
CA SER A 49 -16.61 -24.05 -4.50
C SER A 49 -15.23 -23.52 -4.08
N SER A 50 -14.14 -24.10 -4.59
CA SER A 50 -12.78 -23.65 -4.31
C SER A 50 -12.48 -22.25 -4.88
N CYS A 51 -13.02 -21.93 -6.06
CA CYS A 51 -12.95 -20.60 -6.67
C CYS A 51 -13.75 -19.57 -5.87
N ALA A 52 -14.94 -19.93 -5.38
CA ALA A 52 -15.75 -19.05 -4.53
C ALA A 52 -14.99 -18.63 -3.25
N ILE A 53 -14.27 -19.57 -2.61
CA ILE A 53 -13.43 -19.26 -1.43
C ILE A 53 -12.30 -18.30 -1.80
N LEU A 54 -11.64 -18.51 -2.94
CA LEU A 54 -10.56 -17.64 -3.42
C LEU A 54 -11.05 -16.21 -3.64
N TYR A 55 -12.16 -16.03 -4.36
CA TYR A 55 -12.70 -14.71 -4.68
C TYR A 55 -13.33 -14.03 -3.46
N GLY A 56 -13.93 -14.78 -2.54
CA GLY A 56 -14.33 -14.27 -1.22
C GLY A 56 -13.14 -13.76 -0.41
N THR A 57 -12.04 -14.50 -0.39
CA THR A 57 -10.79 -14.07 0.28
C THR A 57 -10.21 -12.83 -0.37
N LEU A 58 -10.20 -12.76 -1.71
CA LEU A 58 -9.73 -11.59 -2.45
C LEU A 58 -10.55 -10.34 -2.11
N ARG A 59 -11.88 -10.47 -2.05
CA ARG A 59 -12.82 -9.41 -1.67
C ARG A 59 -12.54 -8.89 -0.25
N ASP A 60 -12.36 -9.78 0.71
CA ASP A 60 -12.05 -9.40 2.10
C ASP A 60 -10.72 -8.65 2.22
N MET A 61 -9.68 -9.13 1.53
CA MET A 61 -8.38 -8.47 1.53
C MET A 61 -8.44 -7.10 0.85
N ALA A 62 -9.24 -6.96 -0.20
CA ALA A 62 -9.45 -5.69 -0.89
C ALA A 62 -10.06 -4.63 0.05
N TYR A 63 -11.09 -5.00 0.82
CA TYR A 63 -11.69 -4.09 1.81
C TYR A 63 -10.71 -3.71 2.92
N LYS A 64 -9.95 -4.68 3.45
CA LYS A 64 -8.93 -4.42 4.48
C LYS A 64 -7.84 -3.48 3.94
N LEU A 65 -7.31 -3.75 2.75
CA LEU A 65 -6.31 -2.91 2.11
C LEU A 65 -6.83 -1.48 1.90
N ARG A 66 -8.06 -1.34 1.38
CA ARG A 66 -8.68 -0.03 1.16
C ARG A 66 -8.76 0.77 2.45
N ARG A 67 -9.28 0.16 3.53
CA ARG A 67 -9.40 0.80 4.84
C ARG A 67 -8.04 1.25 5.37
N HIS A 68 -7.03 0.37 5.34
CA HIS A 68 -5.69 0.73 5.81
C HIS A 68 -5.07 1.87 5.00
N ALA A 69 -5.25 1.87 3.67
CA ALA A 69 -4.76 2.94 2.82
C ALA A 69 -5.50 4.27 3.07
N GLU A 70 -6.82 4.23 3.30
CA GLU A 70 -7.63 5.41 3.66
C GLU A 70 -7.21 6.00 5.00
N ASP A 71 -7.03 5.15 6.02
CA ASP A 71 -6.56 5.54 7.35
C ASP A 71 -5.19 6.23 7.26
N GLU A 72 -4.26 5.68 6.46
CA GLU A 72 -2.93 6.26 6.28
C GLU A 72 -2.99 7.59 5.50
N CYS A 73 -3.83 7.69 4.47
CA CYS A 73 -4.08 8.96 3.78
C CYS A 73 -4.58 10.04 4.75
N GLU A 74 -5.47 9.67 5.67
CA GLU A 74 -5.99 10.60 6.66
C GLU A 74 -4.90 11.04 7.66
N LYS A 75 -4.03 10.12 8.11
CA LYS A 75 -2.86 10.48 8.93
C LYS A 75 -1.94 11.46 8.21
N HIS A 76 -1.65 11.22 6.93
CA HIS A 76 -0.84 12.13 6.11
C HIS A 76 -1.46 13.52 6.00
N ARG A 77 -2.78 13.59 5.78
CA ARG A 77 -3.54 14.86 5.76
C ARG A 77 -3.48 15.59 7.10
N ARG A 78 -3.72 14.89 8.20
CA ARG A 78 -3.67 15.45 9.56
C ARG A 78 -2.27 15.94 9.93
N ALA A 79 -1.23 15.27 9.44
CA ALA A 79 0.16 15.64 9.67
C ALA A 79 0.66 16.78 8.75
N GLY A 80 -0.16 17.28 7.83
CA GLY A 80 0.26 18.29 6.85
C GLY A 80 1.30 17.77 5.84
N LYS A 81 1.42 16.44 5.70
CA LYS A 81 2.33 15.76 4.77
C LYS A 81 1.62 15.31 3.49
N TRP A 82 0.35 15.69 3.36
CA TRP A 82 -0.44 15.43 2.19
C TRP A 82 -0.24 16.57 1.20
N ASP A 83 0.60 16.31 0.19
CA ASP A 83 0.98 17.16 -0.94
C ASP A 83 0.84 18.68 -0.71
#